data_AF-A0A2K6FG50-F1
#
_entry.id   AF-A0A2K6FG50-F1
#
_cell.length_a   1.000
_cell.length_b   1.000
_cell.length_c   1.000
_cell.angle_alpha   90.00
_cell.angle_beta   90.00
_cell.angle_gamma   90.00
#
_symmetry.space_group_name_H-M   'P 1'
#
loop_
_entity.id
_entity.type
_entity.pdbx_description
1 polymer ?
#
loop_
_entity_poly.entity_id
_entity_poly.type
_entity_poly.pdbx_seq_one_letter_code
_entity_poly.pdbx_strand_id
1 'polypeptide(L)'
;MGGAREVGWVAAGLVLGAGACYCIYRLTRGRRRGGSRLKLCSSRSAEDLTNGSYDEVLNAEQLQKLLYLLESTEDPVIIERALVTVGNNAAFSVNQIYINQVCEDVFSGPLNSAVQLAGLRLLTNMTVTNDHQHMLQSYITDLFQVLLTGNGNTKVQVLKLLLNLSENPAMTEGLLSAQVDSSFLSLYDGHVAKEILLRVLTLFQNINNCLKMEGRLAVQPTFTNGSLFFLLYGEECAQKIRVLVHHHDAEVKEKVVTIIPTI
;
A
#
# COMPACT_ATOMS: atom_id res chain seq x y z
N MET A 1 46.93 29.28 17.84
CA MET A 1 47.03 28.02 17.08
C MET A 1 45.72 27.29 17.31
N GLY A 2 44.86 27.34 16.28
CA GLY A 2 43.47 26.89 16.32
C GLY A 2 43.35 25.38 16.17
N GLY A 3 42.24 24.86 16.69
CA GLY A 3 42.03 23.45 16.97
C GLY A 3 41.91 22.57 15.74
N ALA A 4 42.14 21.28 15.96
CA ALA A 4 41.48 20.23 15.22
C ALA A 4 41.51 18.94 16.05
N ARG A 5 40.37 18.23 15.99
CA ARG A 5 40.19 16.79 16.23
C ARG A 5 39.80 16.34 17.64
N GLU A 6 38.53 16.55 17.96
CA GLU A 6 37.72 15.56 18.68
C GLU A 6 36.25 15.63 18.23
N VAL A 7 35.95 15.12 17.03
CA VAL A 7 34.58 14.74 16.63
C VAL A 7 34.72 13.63 15.59
N GLY A 8 34.69 12.36 16.01
CA GLY A 8 34.96 11.27 15.06
C GLY A 8 34.37 9.90 15.36
N TRP A 9 33.70 9.68 16.50
CA TRP A 9 33.25 8.33 16.85
C TRP A 9 31.79 8.21 17.34
N VAL A 10 31.05 9.31 17.50
CA VAL A 10 29.65 9.26 17.97
C VAL A 10 28.64 9.11 16.81
N ALA A 11 29.04 9.39 15.56
CA ALA A 11 28.11 9.35 14.42
C ALA A 11 27.97 7.98 13.74
N ALA A 12 28.82 6.98 14.06
CA ALA A 12 28.78 5.67 13.42
C ALA A 12 27.92 4.62 14.17
N GLY A 13 27.50 4.91 15.41
CA GLY A 13 26.70 4.00 16.24
C GLY A 13 25.18 4.16 16.11
N LEU A 14 24.70 5.14 15.33
CA LEU A 14 23.28 5.53 15.27
C LEU A 14 22.61 5.29 13.91
N VAL A 15 23.28 4.62 12.97
CA VAL A 15 22.78 4.42 11.59
C VAL A 15 22.39 2.96 11.29
N LEU A 16 22.43 2.06 12.29
CA LEU A 16 22.04 0.64 12.14
C LEU A 16 20.76 0.27 12.93
N GLY A 17 20.00 1.27 13.39
CA GLY A 17 18.96 1.10 14.42
C GLY A 17 17.53 1.15 13.91
N ALA A 18 17.08 0.13 13.14
CA ALA A 18 15.67 -0.30 13.04
C ALA A 18 15.57 -1.55 12.16
N GLY A 19 16.14 -1.49 10.95
CA GLY A 19 16.14 -2.61 9.99
C GLY A 19 16.91 -3.85 10.50
N ALA A 20 18.07 -3.66 11.13
CA ALA A 20 18.80 -4.76 11.76
C ALA A 20 18.04 -5.37 12.95
N CYS A 21 17.28 -4.55 13.70
CA CYS A 21 16.51 -5.01 14.86
C CYS A 21 15.30 -5.88 14.44
N TYR A 22 14.59 -5.51 13.37
CA TYR A 22 13.52 -6.35 12.81
C TYR A 22 14.05 -7.65 12.18
N CYS A 23 15.18 -7.58 11.45
CA CYS A 23 15.86 -8.78 10.95
C CYS A 23 16.28 -9.73 12.07
N ILE A 24 16.77 -9.21 13.21
CA ILE A 24 17.10 -9.99 14.41
C ILE A 24 15.84 -10.52 15.11
N TYR A 25 14.76 -9.75 15.18
CA TYR A 25 13.45 -10.22 15.65
C TYR A 25 12.94 -11.42 14.83
N ARG A 26 13.04 -11.36 13.49
CA ARG A 26 12.65 -12.47 12.62
C ARG A 26 13.57 -13.69 12.79
N LEU A 27 14.88 -13.50 12.93
CA LEU A 27 15.84 -14.59 13.17
C LEU A 27 15.64 -15.27 14.53
N THR A 28 15.23 -14.52 15.55
CA THR A 28 14.97 -15.06 16.90
C THR A 28 13.60 -15.73 17.01
N ARG A 29 12.61 -15.32 16.20
CA ARG A 29 11.25 -15.87 16.22
C ARG A 29 11.00 -17.00 15.21
N GLY A 30 11.68 -17.00 14.06
CA GLY A 30 11.66 -18.13 13.10
C GLY A 30 12.16 -19.45 13.68
N ARG A 31 12.93 -19.39 14.79
CA ARG A 31 13.38 -20.57 15.56
C ARG A 31 12.41 -21.04 16.66
N ARG A 32 11.38 -20.27 17.01
CA ARG A 32 10.46 -20.59 18.13
C ARG A 32 9.09 -21.12 17.67
N ARG A 33 9.07 -22.01 16.68
CA ARG A 33 7.92 -22.91 16.46
C ARG A 33 7.89 -24.11 17.42
N GLY A 34 8.77 -24.14 18.43
CA GLY A 34 8.72 -25.13 19.51
C GLY A 34 9.12 -24.51 20.85
N GLY A 35 8.18 -24.49 21.79
CA GLY A 35 8.48 -24.51 23.23
C GLY A 35 8.60 -23.17 23.96
N SER A 36 7.72 -23.03 24.96
CA SER A 36 7.88 -22.31 26.23
C SER A 36 7.46 -20.83 26.32
N ARG A 37 6.33 -20.65 27.01
CA ARG A 37 5.83 -19.41 27.63
C ARG A 37 6.93 -18.72 28.43
N LEU A 38 7.31 -17.52 28.02
CA LEU A 38 7.98 -16.56 28.90
C LEU A 38 6.90 -15.70 29.58
N LYS A 39 6.77 -15.93 30.88
CA LYS A 39 5.91 -15.22 31.82
C LYS A 39 6.63 -13.92 32.19
N LEU A 40 6.06 -12.76 31.88
CA LEU A 40 6.44 -11.50 32.50
C LEU A 40 5.21 -10.64 32.79
N CYS A 41 5.19 -10.05 33.98
CA CYS A 41 4.03 -9.52 34.67
C CYS A 41 3.46 -8.22 34.11
N SER A 42 2.13 -8.15 34.21
CA SER A 42 1.18 -7.06 34.42
C SER A 42 1.66 -5.59 34.53
N SER A 43 0.97 -4.77 33.71
CA SER A 43 0.36 -3.45 33.99
C SER A 43 1.24 -2.28 34.46
N ARG A 44 1.55 -1.38 33.51
CA ARG A 44 1.56 0.11 33.57
C ARG A 44 2.54 0.67 32.54
N SER A 45 2.13 0.83 31.27
CA SER A 45 2.93 1.60 30.30
C SER A 45 2.18 1.91 28.99
N ALA A 46 0.86 2.05 29.01
CA ALA A 46 0.08 2.37 27.81
C ALA A 46 -0.10 3.89 27.58
N GLU A 47 0.08 4.71 28.62
CA GLU A 47 -0.21 6.15 28.59
C GLU A 47 1.02 7.02 28.31
N ASP A 48 2.22 6.47 28.40
CA ASP A 48 3.49 7.24 28.29
C ASP A 48 4.02 7.38 26.85
N LEU A 49 3.32 6.82 25.87
CA LEU A 49 3.69 6.92 24.45
C LEU A 49 2.97 8.06 23.72
N THR A 50 2.15 8.86 24.41
CA THR A 50 1.26 9.86 23.78
C THR A 50 1.61 11.32 24.09
N ASN A 51 2.72 11.60 24.77
CA ASN A 51 3.13 12.97 25.05
C ASN A 51 4.45 13.34 24.35
N GLY A 52 4.32 14.11 23.26
CA GLY A 52 5.31 15.14 22.90
C GLY A 52 6.07 14.96 21.59
N SER A 53 6.11 16.07 20.85
CA SER A 53 7.05 16.47 19.80
C SER A 53 6.93 15.80 18.42
N TYR A 54 6.64 16.63 17.42
CA TYR A 54 6.56 16.28 15.99
C TYR A 54 7.93 15.97 15.33
N ASP A 55 8.99 15.72 16.12
CA ASP A 55 10.38 15.59 15.62
C ASP A 55 11.09 14.28 16.00
N GLU A 56 10.46 13.34 16.70
CA GLU A 56 11.12 12.06 17.05
C GLU A 56 10.75 10.93 16.07
N VAL A 57 11.69 10.62 15.18
CA VAL A 57 11.74 9.35 14.44
C VAL A 57 11.63 8.21 15.46
N LEU A 58 10.64 7.32 15.29
CA LEU A 58 10.48 6.16 16.16
C LEU A 58 11.77 5.34 16.18
N ASN A 59 12.31 5.16 17.38
CA ASN A 59 13.47 4.29 17.57
C ASN A 59 13.05 2.81 17.51
N ALA A 60 14.03 1.92 17.40
CA ALA A 60 13.81 0.49 17.25
C ALA A 60 12.96 -0.13 18.37
N GLU A 61 13.05 0.39 19.60
CA GLU A 61 12.29 -0.11 20.74
C GLU A 61 10.81 0.32 20.65
N GLN A 62 10.54 1.54 20.21
CA GLN A 62 9.19 2.05 20.00
C GLN A 62 8.49 1.32 18.84
N LEU A 63 9.21 1.06 17.73
CA LEU A 63 8.68 0.27 16.62
C LEU A 63 8.37 -1.17 17.06
N GLN A 64 9.26 -1.79 17.84
CA GLN A 64 9.04 -3.15 18.37
C GLN A 64 7.84 -3.22 19.32
N LYS A 65 7.64 -2.20 20.15
CA LYS A 65 6.44 -2.08 21.00
C LYS A 65 5.18 -1.91 20.18
N LEU A 66 5.20 -1.08 19.12
CA LEU A 66 4.06 -0.87 18.23
C LEU A 66 3.68 -2.14 17.43
N LEU A 67 4.68 -2.86 16.90
CA LEU A 67 4.46 -4.14 16.21
C LEU A 67 3.95 -5.22 17.17
N TYR A 68 4.51 -5.30 18.39
CA TYR A 68 3.99 -6.21 19.41
C TYR A 68 2.55 -5.86 19.79
N LEU A 69 2.22 -4.56 19.90
CA LEU A 69 0.86 -4.10 20.18
C LEU A 69 -0.10 -4.55 19.08
N LEU A 70 0.28 -4.38 17.81
CA LEU A 70 -0.49 -4.83 16.64
C LEU A 70 -0.72 -6.35 16.62
N GLU A 71 0.25 -7.13 17.10
CA GLU A 71 0.13 -8.60 17.16
C GLU A 71 -0.60 -9.12 18.40
N SER A 72 -0.60 -8.36 19.50
CA SER A 72 -1.11 -8.80 20.81
C SER A 72 -2.50 -8.28 21.15
N THR A 73 -3.05 -7.39 20.31
CA THR A 73 -4.36 -6.79 20.51
C THR A 73 -5.34 -7.21 19.41
N GLU A 74 -6.59 -7.46 19.79
CA GLU A 74 -7.71 -7.58 18.86
C GLU A 74 -8.54 -6.28 18.83
N ASP A 75 -8.14 -5.26 19.60
CA ASP A 75 -8.85 -3.99 19.69
C ASP A 75 -8.63 -3.15 18.41
N PRO A 76 -9.68 -2.91 17.61
CA PRO A 76 -9.57 -2.18 16.35
C PRO A 76 -9.09 -0.74 16.52
N VAL A 77 -9.36 -0.09 17.66
CA VAL A 77 -8.93 1.29 17.95
C VAL A 77 -7.43 1.34 18.23
N ILE A 78 -6.91 0.32 18.91
CA ILE A 78 -5.47 0.20 19.19
C ILE A 78 -4.70 -0.13 17.91
N ILE A 79 -5.24 -1.03 17.08
CA ILE A 79 -4.67 -1.36 15.77
C ILE A 79 -4.60 -0.12 14.88
N GLU A 80 -5.70 0.62 14.76
CA GLU A 80 -5.77 1.84 13.96
C GLU A 80 -4.75 2.88 14.43
N ARG A 81 -4.67 3.15 15.74
CA ARG A 81 -3.71 4.11 16.31
C ARG A 81 -2.27 3.69 16.06
N ALA A 82 -1.93 2.43 16.28
CA ALA A 82 -0.58 1.93 16.04
C ALA A 82 -0.17 2.05 14.56
N LEU A 83 -1.10 1.78 13.63
CA LEU A 83 -0.86 1.96 12.19
C LEU A 83 -0.67 3.42 11.78
N VAL A 84 -1.45 4.34 12.36
CA VAL A 84 -1.29 5.79 12.13
C VAL A 84 0.09 6.26 12.62
N THR A 85 0.52 5.84 13.81
CA THR A 85 1.83 6.18 14.37
C THR A 85 3.00 5.66 13.51
N VAL A 86 2.87 4.45 12.96
CA VAL A 86 3.85 3.87 12.04
C VAL A 86 3.85 4.60 10.68
N GLY A 87 2.67 4.90 10.13
CA GLY A 87 2.54 5.64 8.85
C GLY A 87 3.16 7.02 8.90
N ASN A 88 2.98 7.75 10.00
CA ASN A 88 3.59 9.07 10.19
C ASN A 88 5.13 9.03 10.26
N ASN A 89 5.71 7.87 10.60
CA ASN A 89 7.15 7.70 10.70
C ASN A 89 7.80 7.13 9.44
N ALA A 90 7.05 6.45 8.57
CA ALA A 90 7.64 5.84 7.38
C ALA A 90 8.12 6.85 6.31
N ALA A 91 7.94 8.16 6.53
CA ALA A 91 8.46 9.26 5.69
C ALA A 91 10.00 9.47 5.74
N PHE A 92 10.73 8.78 6.63
CA PHE A 92 12.21 8.88 6.72
C PHE A 92 12.91 7.80 5.87
N SER A 93 14.02 8.13 5.20
CA SER A 93 14.74 7.25 4.26
C SER A 93 15.21 5.90 4.83
N VAL A 94 15.42 5.81 6.15
CA VAL A 94 15.75 4.55 6.85
C VAL A 94 14.58 3.55 6.81
N ASN A 95 13.35 4.01 6.55
CA ASN A 95 12.13 3.20 6.51
C ASN A 95 11.83 2.61 5.12
N GLN A 96 12.69 2.83 4.11
CA GLN A 96 12.55 2.13 2.81
C GLN A 96 12.73 0.60 2.95
N ILE A 97 13.63 0.15 3.82
CA ILE A 97 13.79 -1.28 4.16
C ILE A 97 12.52 -1.81 4.82
N TYR A 98 11.86 -0.99 5.62
CA TYR A 98 10.61 -1.34 6.28
C TYR A 98 9.47 -1.52 5.27
N ILE A 99 9.39 -0.68 4.23
CA ILE A 99 8.37 -0.78 3.19
C ILE A 99 8.49 -2.08 2.41
N ASN A 100 9.69 -2.45 1.96
CA ASN A 100 9.90 -3.73 1.27
C ASN A 100 9.47 -4.90 2.16
N GLN A 101 9.81 -4.87 3.44
CA GLN A 101 9.42 -5.94 4.36
C GLN A 101 7.91 -5.97 4.65
N VAL A 102 7.26 -4.81 4.78
CA VAL A 102 5.79 -4.73 4.89
C VAL A 102 5.14 -5.26 3.62
N CYS A 103 5.66 -4.95 2.44
CA CYS A 103 5.19 -5.51 1.18
C CYS A 103 5.31 -7.03 1.18
N GLU A 104 6.47 -7.59 1.54
CA GLU A 104 6.62 -9.05 1.69
C GLU A 104 5.57 -9.64 2.63
N ASP A 105 5.35 -9.05 3.81
CA ASP A 105 4.40 -9.55 4.79
C ASP A 105 2.92 -9.43 4.31
N VAL A 106 2.59 -8.37 3.56
CA VAL A 106 1.26 -8.13 2.99
C VAL A 106 0.95 -9.08 1.83
N PHE A 107 1.90 -9.27 0.91
CA PHE A 107 1.67 -10.02 -0.33
C PHE A 107 1.93 -11.53 -0.18
N SER A 108 2.81 -11.94 0.75
CA SER A 108 3.03 -13.36 1.06
C SER A 108 2.19 -13.88 2.24
N GLY A 109 1.57 -12.98 3.00
CA GLY A 109 0.77 -13.31 4.17
C GLY A 109 -0.60 -13.94 3.86
N PRO A 110 -1.31 -14.44 4.88
CA PRO A 110 -2.65 -15.01 4.69
C PRO A 110 -3.64 -13.96 4.17
N LEU A 111 -4.31 -14.30 3.06
CA LEU A 111 -5.29 -13.43 2.40
C LEU A 111 -6.44 -13.04 3.35
N ASN A 112 -6.83 -11.77 3.32
CA ASN A 112 -7.88 -11.16 4.16
C ASN A 112 -7.58 -11.14 5.66
N SER A 113 -6.35 -11.46 6.08
CA SER A 113 -5.97 -11.37 7.48
C SER A 113 -5.99 -9.92 7.98
N ALA A 114 -6.21 -9.74 9.28
CA ALA A 114 -6.11 -8.43 9.93
C ALA A 114 -4.74 -7.79 9.68
N VAL A 115 -3.67 -8.60 9.66
CA VAL A 115 -2.29 -8.16 9.36
C VAL A 115 -2.16 -7.67 7.92
N GLN A 116 -2.71 -8.39 6.94
CA GLN A 116 -2.71 -7.93 5.54
C GLN A 116 -3.46 -6.60 5.38
N LEU A 117 -4.65 -6.47 5.99
CA LEU A 117 -5.42 -5.22 5.95
C LEU A 117 -4.70 -4.05 6.64
N ALA A 118 -4.04 -4.33 7.76
CA ALA A 118 -3.24 -3.37 8.49
C ALA A 118 -2.05 -2.87 7.65
N GLY A 119 -1.32 -3.78 7.02
CA GLY A 119 -0.22 -3.44 6.12
C GLY A 119 -0.71 -2.67 4.88
N LEU A 120 -1.82 -3.06 4.25
CA LEU A 120 -2.42 -2.32 3.14
C LEU A 120 -2.82 -0.88 3.52
N ARG A 121 -3.36 -0.66 4.72
CA ARG A 121 -3.68 0.69 5.23
C ARG A 121 -2.43 1.53 5.41
N LEU A 122 -1.37 0.94 5.96
CA LEU A 122 -0.08 1.61 6.09
C LEU A 122 0.46 2.01 4.70
N LEU A 123 0.50 1.10 3.74
CA LEU A 123 0.95 1.38 2.38
C LEU A 123 0.08 2.46 1.69
N THR A 124 -1.24 2.44 1.93
CA THR A 124 -2.16 3.47 1.44
C THR A 124 -1.80 4.85 2.00
N ASN A 125 -1.56 4.96 3.30
CA ASN A 125 -1.19 6.23 3.92
C ASN A 125 0.15 6.74 3.40
N MET A 126 1.11 5.83 3.21
CA MET A 126 2.43 6.16 2.69
C MET A 126 2.45 6.66 1.24
N THR A 127 1.46 6.24 0.45
CA THR A 127 1.35 6.62 -0.96
C THR A 127 0.49 7.85 -1.19
N VAL A 128 -0.04 8.49 -0.14
CA VAL A 128 -0.74 9.78 -0.26
C VAL A 128 0.18 10.85 -0.87
N THR A 129 1.49 10.77 -0.63
CA THR A 129 2.49 11.58 -1.33
C THR A 129 3.27 10.75 -2.35
N ASN A 130 3.81 11.43 -3.36
CA ASN A 130 4.54 10.78 -4.46
C ASN A 130 5.90 10.20 -4.04
N ASP A 131 6.46 10.65 -2.91
CA ASP A 131 7.83 10.37 -2.48
C ASP A 131 8.11 8.87 -2.31
N HIS A 132 7.09 8.10 -1.90
CA HIS A 132 7.24 6.68 -1.55
C HIS A 132 6.61 5.72 -2.57
N GLN A 133 5.87 6.24 -3.55
CA GLN A 133 5.11 5.41 -4.50
C GLN A 133 6.00 4.52 -5.37
N HIS A 134 7.19 5.01 -5.76
CA HIS A 134 8.13 4.27 -6.59
C HIS A 134 8.62 2.95 -5.94
N MET A 135 8.61 2.85 -4.61
CA MET A 135 8.99 1.61 -3.91
C MET A 135 7.97 0.48 -4.11
N LEU A 136 6.75 0.79 -4.52
CA LEU A 136 5.73 -0.22 -4.81
C LEU A 136 5.77 -0.73 -6.24
N GLN A 137 6.68 -0.21 -7.09
CA GLN A 137 6.71 -0.55 -8.51
C GLN A 137 6.85 -2.05 -8.77
N SER A 138 7.67 -2.76 -7.99
CA SER A 138 7.84 -4.21 -8.09
C SER A 138 6.65 -5.02 -7.57
N TYR A 139 5.72 -4.40 -6.84
CA TYR A 139 4.60 -5.04 -6.15
C TYR A 139 3.24 -4.73 -6.81
N ILE A 140 3.21 -4.00 -7.92
CA ILE A 140 1.95 -3.61 -8.59
C ILE A 140 1.17 -4.85 -9.04
N THR A 141 1.86 -5.85 -9.60
CA THR A 141 1.23 -7.13 -9.99
C THR A 141 0.61 -7.83 -8.78
N ASP A 142 1.30 -7.87 -7.64
CA ASP A 142 0.78 -8.47 -6.40
C ASP A 142 -0.44 -7.71 -5.86
N LEU A 143 -0.46 -6.37 -5.98
CA LEU A 143 -1.63 -5.56 -5.65
C LEU A 143 -2.84 -5.99 -6.47
N PHE A 144 -2.70 -6.15 -7.78
CA PHE A 144 -3.80 -6.64 -8.61
C PHE A 144 -4.21 -8.07 -8.24
N GLN A 145 -3.26 -8.96 -7.92
CA GLN A 145 -3.60 -10.32 -7.46
C GLN A 145 -4.43 -10.31 -6.18
N VAL A 146 -4.05 -9.49 -5.19
CA VAL A 146 -4.82 -9.33 -3.93
C VAL A 146 -6.16 -8.65 -4.21
N LEU A 147 -6.24 -7.69 -5.14
CA LEU A 147 -7.49 -7.08 -5.58
C LEU A 147 -8.45 -8.13 -6.15
N LEU A 148 -7.99 -9.10 -6.93
CA LEU A 148 -8.86 -10.09 -7.56
C LEU A 148 -9.28 -11.19 -6.59
N THR A 149 -8.40 -11.62 -5.70
CA THR A 149 -8.64 -12.74 -4.78
C THR A 149 -9.25 -12.33 -3.43
N GLY A 150 -9.03 -11.09 -2.98
CA GLY A 150 -9.47 -10.60 -1.68
C GLY A 150 -11.00 -10.42 -1.56
N ASN A 151 -11.50 -10.39 -0.32
CA ASN A 151 -12.90 -10.07 -0.03
C ASN A 151 -13.18 -8.56 -0.20
N GLY A 152 -14.45 -8.15 -0.09
CA GLY A 152 -14.87 -6.76 -0.31
C GLY A 152 -14.05 -5.71 0.47
N ASN A 153 -13.72 -5.99 1.74
CA ASN A 153 -12.91 -5.08 2.55
C ASN A 153 -11.48 -4.95 2.00
N THR A 154 -10.84 -6.07 1.69
CA THR A 154 -9.49 -6.09 1.10
C THR A 154 -9.48 -5.38 -0.25
N LYS A 155 -10.46 -5.65 -1.13
CA LYS A 155 -10.59 -4.98 -2.43
C LYS A 155 -10.65 -3.46 -2.29
N VAL A 156 -11.49 -2.96 -1.36
CA VAL A 156 -11.60 -1.52 -1.11
C VAL A 156 -10.27 -0.92 -0.65
N GLN A 157 -9.52 -1.59 0.24
CA GLN A 157 -8.21 -1.09 0.68
C GLN A 157 -7.17 -1.09 -0.45
N VAL A 158 -7.08 -2.16 -1.23
CA VAL A 158 -6.17 -2.21 -2.39
C VAL A 158 -6.52 -1.14 -3.42
N LEU A 159 -7.82 -0.90 -3.68
CA LEU A 159 -8.24 0.15 -4.61
C LEU A 159 -7.88 1.54 -4.11
N LYS A 160 -7.95 1.83 -2.81
CA LYS A 160 -7.48 3.12 -2.27
C LYS A 160 -6.00 3.33 -2.57
N LEU A 161 -5.18 2.31 -2.35
CA LEU A 161 -3.76 2.34 -2.66
C LEU A 161 -3.51 2.53 -4.16
N LEU A 162 -4.17 1.74 -5.03
CA LEU A 162 -4.04 1.87 -6.49
C LEU A 162 -4.48 3.24 -6.99
N LEU A 163 -5.50 3.85 -6.38
CA LEU A 163 -5.94 5.20 -6.73
C LEU A 163 -4.85 6.23 -6.46
N ASN A 164 -4.20 6.19 -5.31
CA ASN A 164 -3.06 7.07 -5.01
C ASN A 164 -1.94 6.92 -6.06
N LEU A 165 -1.62 5.69 -6.44
CA LEU A 165 -0.61 5.42 -7.48
C LEU A 165 -1.04 5.98 -8.85
N SER A 166 -2.31 5.81 -9.22
CA SER A 166 -2.84 6.20 -10.53
C SER A 166 -2.92 7.70 -10.77
N GLU A 167 -2.88 8.51 -9.70
CA GLU A 167 -2.84 9.98 -9.81
C GLU A 167 -1.45 10.50 -10.17
N ASN A 168 -0.40 9.68 -10.01
CA ASN A 168 0.97 10.07 -10.32
C ASN A 168 1.38 9.59 -11.73
N PRO A 169 1.64 10.51 -12.68
CA PRO A 169 2.06 10.16 -14.03
C PRO A 169 3.27 9.20 -14.06
N ALA A 170 4.22 9.34 -13.13
CA ALA A 170 5.41 8.50 -13.05
C ALA A 170 5.10 7.02 -12.77
N MET A 171 3.94 6.71 -12.16
CA MET A 171 3.52 5.33 -11.88
C MET A 171 2.72 4.70 -13.02
N THR A 172 2.25 5.50 -13.98
CA THR A 172 1.32 5.07 -15.06
C THR A 172 1.91 3.92 -15.88
N GLU A 173 3.18 4.01 -16.28
CA GLU A 173 3.84 2.97 -17.06
C GLU A 173 3.95 1.66 -16.28
N GLY A 174 4.27 1.73 -14.98
CA GLY A 174 4.31 0.57 -14.09
C GLY A 174 2.95 -0.08 -13.90
N LEU A 175 1.89 0.73 -13.76
CA LEU A 175 0.50 0.25 -13.68
C LEU A 175 0.08 -0.45 -14.97
N LEU A 176 0.30 0.17 -16.12
CA LEU A 176 -0.10 -0.35 -17.42
C LEU A 176 0.68 -1.62 -17.81
N SER A 177 1.92 -1.76 -17.36
CA SER A 177 2.78 -2.92 -17.61
C SER A 177 2.49 -4.11 -16.68
N ALA A 178 1.73 -3.90 -15.60
CA ALA A 178 1.46 -4.96 -14.63
C ALA A 178 0.69 -6.11 -15.27
N GLN A 179 1.07 -7.35 -14.94
CA GLN A 179 0.36 -8.54 -15.41
C GLN A 179 -0.89 -8.74 -14.56
N VAL A 180 -2.05 -8.78 -15.19
CA VAL A 180 -3.35 -8.83 -14.50
C VAL A 180 -4.22 -9.90 -15.14
N ASP A 181 -4.85 -10.72 -14.32
CA ASP A 181 -5.78 -11.75 -14.80
C ASP A 181 -7.03 -11.11 -15.40
N SER A 182 -7.56 -11.71 -16.47
CA SER A 182 -8.76 -11.23 -17.19
C SER A 182 -10.01 -11.10 -16.31
N SER A 183 -10.09 -11.84 -15.20
CA SER A 183 -11.15 -11.68 -14.19
C SER A 183 -11.21 -10.27 -13.60
N PHE A 184 -10.17 -9.44 -13.76
CA PHE A 184 -10.24 -8.00 -13.46
C PHE A 184 -11.40 -7.30 -14.12
N LEU A 185 -11.78 -7.68 -15.34
CA LEU A 185 -12.90 -7.08 -16.05
C LEU A 185 -14.24 -7.32 -15.33
N SER A 186 -14.36 -8.35 -14.51
CA SER A 186 -15.56 -8.58 -13.69
C SER A 186 -15.81 -7.47 -12.65
N LEU A 187 -14.79 -6.69 -12.29
CA LEU A 187 -14.95 -5.54 -11.39
C LEU A 187 -15.81 -4.42 -11.99
N TYR A 188 -16.03 -4.42 -13.32
CA TYR A 188 -16.92 -3.49 -14.03
C TYR A 188 -18.35 -4.02 -14.17
N ASP A 189 -18.68 -5.21 -13.65
CA ASP A 189 -20.03 -5.73 -13.75
C ASP A 189 -21.00 -4.95 -12.85
N GLY A 190 -22.20 -4.66 -13.34
CA GLY A 190 -23.19 -3.84 -12.62
C GLY A 190 -23.78 -4.45 -11.35
N HIS A 191 -23.37 -5.66 -10.97
CA HIS A 191 -23.73 -6.29 -9.68
C HIS A 191 -22.64 -6.12 -8.61
N VAL A 192 -21.46 -5.62 -8.99
CA VAL A 192 -20.37 -5.31 -8.06
C VAL A 192 -20.82 -4.20 -7.12
N ALA A 193 -20.38 -4.27 -5.85
CA ALA A 193 -20.70 -3.26 -4.86
C ALA A 193 -20.31 -1.86 -5.37
N LYS A 194 -21.25 -0.90 -5.26
CA LYS A 194 -21.10 0.49 -5.74
C LYS A 194 -19.74 1.10 -5.41
N GLU A 195 -19.28 0.97 -4.17
CA GLU A 195 -18.01 1.55 -3.74
C GLU A 195 -16.81 1.00 -4.55
N ILE A 196 -16.79 -0.31 -4.81
CA ILE A 196 -15.73 -0.95 -5.60
C ILE A 196 -15.81 -0.48 -7.05
N LEU A 197 -17.02 -0.46 -7.61
CA LEU A 197 -17.26 -0.06 -8.99
C LEU A 197 -16.83 1.39 -9.26
N LEU A 198 -17.20 2.34 -8.39
CA LEU A 198 -16.79 3.74 -8.49
C LEU A 198 -15.27 3.91 -8.40
N ARG A 199 -14.60 3.12 -7.55
CA ARG A 199 -13.14 3.16 -7.42
C ARG A 199 -12.42 2.63 -8.64
N VAL A 200 -12.89 1.52 -9.23
CA VAL A 200 -12.31 0.96 -10.46
C VAL A 200 -12.54 1.89 -11.65
N LEU A 201 -13.72 2.51 -11.77
CA LEU A 201 -13.97 3.55 -12.77
C LEU A 201 -13.05 4.77 -12.57
N THR A 202 -12.78 5.16 -11.32
CA THR A 202 -11.85 6.25 -11.01
C THR A 202 -10.41 5.88 -11.37
N LEU A 203 -9.99 4.63 -11.11
CA LEU A 203 -8.68 4.13 -11.50
C LEU A 203 -8.47 4.26 -13.02
N PHE A 204 -9.45 3.81 -13.82
CA PHE A 204 -9.43 3.97 -15.27
C PHE A 204 -9.32 5.43 -15.71
N GLN A 205 -10.11 6.31 -15.08
CA GLN A 205 -10.10 7.74 -15.40
C GLN A 205 -8.76 8.40 -15.07
N ASN A 206 -8.17 8.09 -13.90
CA ASN A 206 -6.88 8.63 -13.48
C ASN A 206 -5.76 8.25 -14.46
N ILE A 207 -5.70 6.97 -14.84
CA ILE A 207 -4.73 6.48 -15.84
C ILE A 207 -4.88 7.23 -17.17
N ASN A 208 -6.12 7.40 -17.67
CA ASN A 208 -6.37 8.14 -18.90
C ASN A 208 -5.97 9.61 -18.80
N ASN A 209 -6.19 10.25 -17.66
CA ASN A 209 -5.79 11.64 -17.44
C ASN A 209 -4.26 11.77 -17.49
N CYS A 210 -3.52 10.86 -16.86
CA CYS A 210 -2.05 10.85 -16.91
C CYS A 210 -1.53 10.68 -18.35
N LEU A 211 -2.10 9.74 -19.13
CA LEU A 211 -1.71 9.55 -20.54
C LEU A 211 -1.96 10.79 -21.41
N LYS A 212 -3.04 11.53 -21.16
CA LYS A 212 -3.35 12.78 -21.87
C LYS A 212 -2.35 13.89 -21.52
N MET A 213 -1.97 14.01 -20.25
CA MET A 213 -1.05 15.06 -19.79
C MET A 213 0.37 14.90 -20.34
N GLU A 214 0.85 13.66 -20.52
CA GLU A 214 2.22 13.44 -20.95
C GLU A 214 2.41 13.45 -22.48
N GLY A 215 1.34 13.55 -23.29
CA GLY A 215 1.43 13.48 -24.75
C GLY A 215 2.03 12.16 -25.28
N ARG A 216 2.16 11.14 -24.41
CA ARG A 216 2.92 9.88 -24.61
C ARG A 216 2.26 8.88 -25.56
N LEU A 217 1.25 9.25 -26.34
CA LEU A 217 0.73 8.39 -27.40
C LEU A 217 1.71 8.25 -28.59
N ALA A 218 2.77 9.06 -28.66
CA ALA A 218 3.72 9.10 -29.77
C ALA A 218 4.89 8.10 -29.68
N VAL A 219 5.18 7.54 -28.50
CA VAL A 219 6.20 6.49 -28.31
C VAL A 219 5.62 5.48 -27.32
N GLN A 220 4.84 4.52 -27.83
CA GLN A 220 4.24 3.52 -26.95
C GLN A 220 5.31 2.54 -26.45
N PRO A 221 5.42 2.31 -25.14
CA PRO A 221 6.05 1.11 -24.61
C PRO A 221 5.37 -0.12 -25.22
N THR A 222 6.13 -1.13 -25.63
CA THR A 222 5.57 -2.42 -26.04
C THR A 222 5.05 -3.15 -24.80
N PHE A 223 3.80 -2.89 -24.40
CA PHE A 223 3.15 -3.64 -23.33
C PHE A 223 2.97 -5.11 -23.75
N THR A 224 3.13 -6.02 -22.78
CA THR A 224 3.02 -7.47 -23.01
C THR A 224 1.57 -7.93 -22.98
N ASN A 225 1.28 -9.05 -23.64
CA ASN A 225 -0.03 -9.70 -23.54
C ASN A 225 -0.35 -10.05 -22.07
N GLY A 226 -1.59 -9.80 -21.66
CA GLY A 226 -2.03 -9.99 -20.26
C GLY A 226 -1.65 -8.84 -19.32
N SER A 227 -1.11 -7.74 -19.86
CA SER A 227 -0.92 -6.52 -19.08
C SER A 227 -2.24 -5.77 -18.85
N LEU A 228 -2.27 -4.93 -17.81
CA LEU A 228 -3.42 -4.07 -17.51
C LEU A 228 -3.81 -3.20 -18.71
N PHE A 229 -2.83 -2.73 -19.50
CA PHE A 229 -3.09 -1.98 -20.73
C PHE A 229 -4.05 -2.72 -21.67
N PHE A 230 -3.78 -3.99 -22.00
CA PHE A 230 -4.65 -4.76 -22.90
C PHE A 230 -6.05 -4.99 -22.33
N LEU A 231 -6.18 -5.09 -21.01
CA LEU A 231 -7.48 -5.21 -20.36
C LEU A 231 -8.25 -3.90 -20.46
N LEU A 232 -7.64 -2.77 -20.09
CA LEU A 232 -8.32 -1.48 -20.03
C LEU A 232 -8.71 -0.93 -21.40
N TYR A 233 -7.87 -1.13 -22.41
CA TYR A 233 -8.06 -0.62 -23.77
C TYR A 233 -8.57 -1.69 -24.76
N GLY A 234 -8.98 -2.85 -24.25
CA GLY A 234 -9.67 -3.87 -25.03
C GLY A 234 -11.17 -3.61 -25.16
N GLU A 235 -11.78 -4.15 -26.22
CA GLU A 235 -13.22 -3.99 -26.51
C GLU A 235 -14.13 -4.48 -25.37
N GLU A 236 -13.72 -5.53 -24.65
CA GLU A 236 -14.51 -6.07 -23.54
C GLU A 236 -14.68 -5.04 -22.40
N CYS A 237 -13.61 -4.32 -22.04
CA CYS A 237 -13.66 -3.26 -21.04
C CYS A 237 -14.56 -2.12 -21.50
N ALA A 238 -14.40 -1.68 -22.75
CA ALA A 238 -15.24 -0.66 -23.36
C ALA A 238 -16.73 -1.02 -23.29
N GLN A 239 -17.06 -2.26 -23.63
CA GLN A 239 -18.44 -2.75 -23.61
C GLN A 239 -19.00 -2.83 -22.19
N LYS A 240 -18.22 -3.32 -21.22
CA LYS A 240 -18.63 -3.34 -19.81
C LYS A 240 -18.90 -1.94 -19.27
N ILE A 241 -18.03 -0.97 -19.54
CA ILE A 241 -18.24 0.42 -19.12
C ILE A 241 -19.47 1.03 -19.79
N ARG A 242 -19.71 0.78 -21.09
CA ARG A 242 -20.91 1.27 -21.80
C ARG A 242 -22.21 0.74 -21.20
N VAL A 243 -22.26 -0.52 -20.76
CA VAL A 243 -23.43 -1.10 -20.11
C VAL A 243 -23.77 -0.39 -18.79
N LEU A 244 -22.77 0.13 -18.08
CA LEU A 244 -22.97 0.85 -16.81
C LEU A 244 -23.70 2.20 -16.96
N VAL A 245 -23.90 2.72 -18.18
CA VAL A 245 -24.78 3.89 -18.43
C VAL A 245 -26.21 3.63 -17.96
N HIS A 246 -26.62 2.36 -17.98
CA HIS A 246 -27.94 1.93 -17.53
C HIS A 246 -27.94 1.41 -16.09
N HIS A 247 -26.89 1.68 -15.31
CA HIS A 247 -26.80 1.26 -13.92
C HIS A 247 -27.89 1.92 -13.06
N HIS A 248 -28.36 1.20 -12.03
CA HIS A 248 -29.45 1.67 -11.17
C HIS A 248 -29.01 2.87 -10.30
N ASP A 249 -27.78 2.84 -9.79
CA ASP A 249 -27.20 3.92 -8.99
C ASP A 249 -26.82 5.16 -9.82
N ALA A 250 -27.17 6.34 -9.32
CA ALA A 250 -26.99 7.62 -10.02
C ALA A 250 -25.51 8.06 -10.11
N GLU A 251 -24.72 7.86 -9.06
CA GLU A 251 -23.30 8.26 -9.04
C GLU A 251 -22.48 7.42 -10.01
N VAL A 252 -22.80 6.12 -10.14
CA VAL A 252 -22.16 5.25 -11.13
C VAL A 252 -22.44 5.76 -12.55
N LYS A 253 -23.69 6.11 -12.86
CA LYS A 253 -24.05 6.65 -14.18
C LYS A 253 -23.32 7.96 -14.47
N GLU A 254 -23.32 8.89 -13.53
CA GLU A 254 -22.62 10.18 -13.67
C GLU A 254 -21.13 9.96 -13.93
N LYS A 255 -20.48 9.09 -13.16
CA LYS A 255 -19.07 8.75 -13.35
C LYS A 255 -18.80 8.17 -14.73
N VAL A 256 -19.61 7.21 -15.19
CA VAL A 256 -19.46 6.56 -16.51
C VAL A 256 -19.59 7.57 -17.65
N VAL A 257 -20.52 8.52 -17.57
CA VAL A 257 -20.69 9.57 -18.59
C VAL A 257 -19.41 10.40 -18.76
N THR A 258 -18.67 10.66 -17.67
CA THR A 258 -17.37 11.37 -17.76
C THR A 258 -16.25 10.54 -18.40
N ILE A 259 -16.39 9.22 -18.43
CA ILE A 259 -15.39 8.26 -18.90
C ILE A 259 -15.62 7.87 -20.37
N ILE A 260 -16.86 7.78 -20.84
CA ILE A 260 -17.17 7.38 -22.23
C ILE A 260 -16.36 8.13 -23.30
N PRO A 261 -16.12 9.45 -23.20
CA PRO A 261 -15.32 10.17 -24.20
C PRO A 261 -13.84 9.74 -24.26
N THR A 262 -13.38 8.93 -23.31
CA THR A 262 -12.01 8.44 -23.19
C THR A 262 -11.85 6.97 -23.59
N ILE A 263 -12.93 6.33 -24.06
CA ILE A 263 -12.98 4.94 -24.53
C ILE A 263 -13.22 4.97 -26.04
#